data_AF-A0A010YYF4-F1
#
_entry.id   AF-A0A010YYF4-F1
#
_cell.length_a   1.000
_cell.length_b   1.000
_cell.length_c   1.000
_cell.angle_alpha   90.00
_cell.angle_beta   90.00
_cell.angle_gamma   90.00
#
_symmetry.space_group_name_H-M   'P 1'
#
loop_
_entity.id
_entity.type
_entity.pdbx_description
1 polymer ?
#
loop_
_entity_poly.entity_id
_entity_poly.type
_entity_poly.pdbx_seq_one_letter_code
_entity_poly.pdbx_strand_id
1 'polypeptide(L)'
;MTLTSIETAVLVTVVGTPGTAASLADQLPPHWRVESADLADVDHTDLLVIGGASGARVRAAVRQHPGTPVVGVVDPYATAEQVVEVLEAGADACVRSGLPALVGSHLRACHRRQAAAGHRQQAA
;
A
#
# COMPACT_ATOMS: atom_id res chain seq x y z
N MET A 1 -3.98 -19.19 -32.07
CA MET A 1 -4.19 -19.61 -30.68
C MET A 1 -3.19 -18.85 -29.81
N THR A 2 -3.48 -17.58 -29.58
CA THR A 2 -2.65 -16.66 -28.79
C THR A 2 -2.98 -16.86 -27.33
N LEU A 3 -2.03 -17.39 -26.56
CA LEU A 3 -2.08 -17.35 -25.11
C LEU A 3 -2.00 -15.88 -24.70
N THR A 4 -3.15 -15.29 -24.38
CA THR A 4 -3.24 -13.97 -23.78
C THR A 4 -2.54 -14.07 -22.43
N SER A 5 -1.28 -13.66 -22.38
CA SER A 5 -0.56 -13.44 -21.13
C SER A 5 -1.41 -12.46 -20.34
N ILE A 6 -2.07 -12.93 -19.29
CA ILE A 6 -2.75 -12.05 -18.34
C ILE A 6 -1.60 -11.33 -17.65
N GLU A 7 -1.23 -10.15 -18.14
CA GLU A 7 -0.37 -9.24 -17.40
C GLU A 7 -1.13 -8.93 -16.12
N THR A 8 -0.77 -9.58 -15.02
CA THR A 8 -1.47 -9.44 -13.75
C THR A 8 -1.29 -8.00 -13.31
N ALA A 9 -2.35 -7.20 -13.46
CA ALA A 9 -2.32 -5.79 -13.08
C ALA A 9 -2.10 -5.69 -11.58
N VAL A 10 -1.12 -4.88 -11.15
CA VAL A 10 -0.82 -4.67 -9.72
C VAL A 10 -1.98 -3.92 -9.09
N LEU A 11 -2.62 -4.50 -8.07
CA LEU A 11 -3.76 -3.93 -7.38
C LEU A 11 -3.32 -3.19 -6.12
N VAL A 12 -3.68 -1.91 -6.03
CA VAL A 12 -3.48 -1.06 -4.87
C VAL A 12 -4.84 -0.75 -4.26
N THR A 13 -5.05 -1.15 -3.02
CA THR A 13 -6.27 -0.83 -2.28
C THR A 13 -6.03 0.30 -1.30
N VAL A 14 -6.81 1.37 -1.43
CA VAL A 14 -6.80 2.52 -0.53
C VAL A 14 -7.91 2.38 0.49
N VAL A 15 -7.52 2.23 1.76
CA VAL A 15 -8.43 2.16 2.89
C VAL A 15 -8.56 3.54 3.52
N GLY A 16 -9.75 4.14 3.41
CA GLY A 16 -10.06 5.47 3.92
C GLY A 16 -10.72 6.36 2.87
N THR A 17 -10.35 7.65 2.85
CA THR A 17 -11.07 8.66 2.08
C THR A 17 -10.97 8.42 0.55
N PRO A 18 -12.09 8.21 -0.18
CA PRO A 18 -12.09 7.82 -1.60
C PRO A 18 -11.38 8.80 -2.55
N GLY A 19 -11.35 10.10 -2.23
CA GLY A 19 -10.69 11.12 -3.06
C GLY A 19 -9.19 10.90 -3.24
N THR A 20 -8.55 10.17 -2.32
CA THR A 20 -7.12 9.84 -2.38
C THR A 20 -6.82 8.81 -3.47
N ALA A 21 -7.75 7.90 -3.78
CA ALA A 21 -7.51 6.83 -4.76
C ALA A 21 -7.47 7.32 -6.20
N ALA A 22 -8.40 8.19 -6.61
CA ALA A 22 -8.42 8.73 -7.96
C ALA A 22 -7.13 9.48 -8.29
N SER A 23 -6.70 10.37 -7.39
CA SER A 23 -5.47 11.15 -7.59
C SER A 23 -4.20 10.29 -7.54
N LEU A 24 -4.25 9.15 -6.86
CA LEU A 24 -3.14 8.20 -6.78
C LEU A 24 -2.98 7.38 -8.06
N ALA A 25 -4.09 7.01 -8.72
CA ALA A 25 -4.05 6.28 -9.99
C ALA A 25 -3.23 7.02 -11.05
N ASP A 26 -3.38 8.35 -11.14
CA ASP A 26 -2.64 9.20 -12.08
C ASP A 26 -1.12 9.22 -11.84
N GLN A 27 -0.67 8.78 -10.67
CA GLN A 27 0.75 8.77 -10.29
C GLN A 27 1.40 7.40 -10.45
N LEU A 28 0.64 6.37 -10.82
CA LEU A 28 1.11 4.99 -10.89
C LEU A 28 1.30 4.52 -12.34
N PRO A 29 2.10 3.45 -12.55
CA PRO A 29 2.23 2.87 -13.88
C PRO A 29 0.86 2.45 -14.46
N PRO A 30 0.67 2.49 -15.79
CA PRO A 30 -0.64 2.28 -16.42
C PRO A 30 -1.19 0.85 -16.25
N HIS A 31 -0.35 -0.13 -15.90
CA HIS A 31 -0.77 -1.50 -15.60
C HIS A 31 -1.15 -1.70 -14.13
N TRP A 32 -1.11 -0.65 -13.31
CA TRP A 32 -1.54 -0.70 -11.91
C TRP A 32 -2.98 -0.25 -11.81
N ARG A 33 -3.75 -0.89 -10.94
CA ARG A 33 -5.14 -0.54 -10.63
C ARG A 33 -5.20 -0.01 -9.22
N VAL A 34 -6.02 1.02 -9.01
CA VAL A 34 -6.27 1.59 -7.69
C VAL A 34 -7.75 1.49 -7.39
N GLU A 35 -8.09 0.96 -6.23
CA GLU A 35 -9.45 0.92 -5.72
C GLU A 35 -9.54 1.48 -4.31
N SER A 36 -10.75 1.77 -3.86
CA SER A 36 -11.05 2.17 -2.49
C SER A 36 -12.01 1.17 -1.88
N ALA A 37 -11.71 0.73 -0.67
CA ALA A 37 -12.54 -0.18 0.10
C ALA A 37 -12.36 0.08 1.59
N ASP A 38 -13.32 -0.35 2.40
CA ASP A 38 -13.08 -0.48 3.83
C ASP A 38 -12.15 -1.67 4.08
N LEU A 39 -11.37 -1.62 5.17
CA LEU A 39 -10.37 -2.65 5.45
C LEU A 39 -10.99 -4.06 5.53
N ALA A 40 -12.21 -4.15 6.06
CA ALA A 40 -12.93 -5.41 6.22
C ALA A 40 -13.42 -6.01 4.89
N ASP A 41 -13.51 -5.20 3.83
CA ASP A 41 -14.02 -5.60 2.51
C ASP A 41 -12.88 -5.87 1.52
N VAL A 42 -11.63 -5.71 1.94
CA VAL A 42 -10.47 -6.04 1.11
C VAL A 42 -10.35 -7.57 1.06
N ASP A 43 -10.59 -8.15 -0.11
CA ASP A 43 -10.41 -9.59 -0.33
C ASP A 43 -8.98 -9.89 -0.81
N HIS A 44 -8.57 -9.24 -1.90
CA HIS A 44 -7.25 -9.40 -2.50
C HIS A 44 -6.65 -8.05 -2.88
N THR A 45 -5.37 -7.84 -2.60
CA THR A 45 -4.62 -6.65 -3.00
C THR A 45 -3.13 -6.95 -2.99
N ASP A 46 -2.37 -6.33 -3.89
CA ASP A 46 -0.91 -6.46 -3.90
C ASP A 46 -0.27 -5.48 -2.90
N LEU A 47 -0.90 -4.33 -2.69
CA LEU A 47 -0.43 -3.24 -1.83
C LEU A 47 -1.60 -2.59 -1.09
N LEU A 48 -1.37 -2.17 0.16
CA LEU A 48 -2.35 -1.42 0.95
C LEU A 48 -1.89 0.00 1.23
N VAL A 49 -2.80 0.96 1.08
CA VAL A 49 -2.62 2.33 1.55
C VAL A 49 -3.63 2.61 2.65
N ILE A 50 -3.17 2.92 3.86
CA ILE A 50 -4.05 3.25 4.99
C ILE A 50 -4.08 4.77 5.17
N GLY A 51 -5.17 5.41 4.75
CA GLY A 51 -5.42 6.82 5.02
C GLY A 51 -5.79 7.04 6.50
N GLY A 52 -5.31 8.15 7.07
CA GLY A 52 -5.47 8.45 8.50
C GLY A 52 -4.85 7.35 9.35
N ALA A 53 -3.65 6.90 8.98
CA ALA A 53 -2.98 5.79 9.62
C ALA A 53 -2.75 6.06 11.11
N SER A 54 -2.99 5.03 11.91
CA SER A 54 -2.59 4.92 13.31
C SER A 54 -1.96 3.54 13.53
N GLY A 55 -1.19 3.36 14.59
CA GLY A 55 -0.61 2.04 14.87
C GLY A 55 -1.68 0.95 15.00
N ALA A 56 -2.86 1.28 15.55
CA ALA A 56 -3.98 0.35 15.64
C ALA A 56 -4.54 -0.07 14.26
N ARG A 57 -4.74 0.89 13.34
CA ARG A 57 -5.24 0.61 11.98
C ARG A 57 -4.23 -0.19 11.17
N VAL A 58 -2.94 0.15 11.28
CA VAL A 58 -1.88 -0.60 10.59
C VAL A 58 -1.75 -2.01 11.15
N ARG A 59 -1.73 -2.19 12.48
CA ARG A 59 -1.72 -3.54 13.08
C ARG A 59 -2.92 -4.37 12.63
N ALA A 60 -4.10 -3.77 12.46
CA ALA A 60 -5.27 -4.47 11.93
C ALA A 60 -5.03 -4.91 10.47
N ALA A 61 -4.54 -4.00 9.62
CA ALA A 61 -4.25 -4.30 8.22
C ALA A 61 -3.20 -5.40 8.06
N VAL A 62 -2.09 -5.33 8.79
CA VAL A 62 -1.02 -6.33 8.77
C VAL A 62 -1.51 -7.71 9.22
N ARG A 63 -2.41 -7.76 10.23
CA ARG A 63 -3.00 -9.03 10.68
C ARG A 63 -3.98 -9.62 9.66
N GLN A 64 -4.77 -8.78 8.98
CA GLN A 64 -5.76 -9.23 8.01
C GLN A 64 -5.14 -9.60 6.65
N HIS A 65 -4.04 -8.94 6.29
CA HIS A 65 -3.30 -9.17 5.04
C HIS A 65 -1.82 -9.46 5.29
N PRO A 66 -1.47 -10.62 5.88
CA PRO A 66 -0.09 -10.98 6.14
C PRO A 66 0.75 -10.99 4.86
N GLY A 67 1.94 -10.37 4.90
CA GLY A 67 2.87 -10.33 3.77
C GLY A 67 2.49 -9.35 2.65
N THR A 68 1.36 -8.66 2.76
CA THR A 68 0.98 -7.56 1.86
C THR A 68 1.64 -6.27 2.35
N PRO A 69 2.41 -5.55 1.51
CA PRO A 69 3.04 -4.32 1.94
C PRO A 69 2.02 -3.22 2.28
N VAL A 70 2.25 -2.53 3.39
CA VAL A 70 1.35 -1.50 3.92
C VAL A 70 2.04 -0.14 3.94
N VAL A 71 1.45 0.84 3.26
CA VAL A 71 1.86 2.25 3.30
C VAL A 71 0.87 3.04 4.15
N GLY A 72 1.33 3.55 5.30
CA GLY A 72 0.54 4.43 6.16
C GLY A 72 0.61 5.88 5.70
N VAL A 73 -0.52 6.56 5.58
CA VAL A 73 -0.60 7.99 5.35
C VAL A 73 -1.16 8.66 6.60
N VAL A 74 -0.31 9.41 7.30
CA VAL A 74 -0.68 10.17 8.50
C VAL A 74 -0.94 11.63 8.17
N ASP A 75 -1.43 12.38 9.15
CA ASP A 75 -1.63 13.82 9.05
C ASP A 75 -0.28 14.57 8.80
N PRO A 76 -0.29 15.69 8.03
CA PRO A 76 0.88 16.55 7.83
C PRO A 76 1.57 17.04 9.10
N TYR A 77 0.81 17.17 10.18
CA TYR A 77 1.27 17.64 11.47
C TYR A 77 1.46 16.51 12.48
N ALA A 78 1.40 15.25 12.04
CA ALA A 78 1.61 14.10 12.93
C ALA A 78 3.00 14.13 13.58
N THR A 79 3.05 13.86 14.89
CA THR A 79 4.28 13.89 15.68
C THR A 79 5.28 12.81 15.23
N ALA A 80 6.50 12.89 15.75
CA ALA A 80 7.47 11.82 15.60
C ALA A 80 6.97 10.51 16.21
N GLU A 81 6.36 10.55 17.40
CA GLU A 81 5.85 9.33 18.03
C GLU A 81 4.73 8.68 17.21
N GLN A 82 3.82 9.47 16.63
CA GLN A 82 2.75 8.93 15.78
C GLN A 82 3.29 8.23 14.53
N VAL A 83 4.35 8.77 13.92
CA VAL A 83 5.01 8.12 12.78
C VAL A 83 5.71 6.84 13.20
N VAL A 84 6.43 6.86 14.32
CA VAL A 84 7.09 5.67 14.87
C VAL A 84 6.06 4.59 15.20
N GLU A 85 4.94 4.95 15.83
CA GLU A 85 3.87 4.00 16.16
C GLU A 85 3.33 3.28 14.92
N VAL A 86 3.16 4.00 13.81
CA VAL A 86 2.72 3.46 12.52
C VAL A 86 3.77 2.50 11.92
N LEU A 87 5.05 2.82 12.04
CA LEU A 87 6.13 1.96 11.53
C LEU A 87 6.31 0.72 12.40
N GLU A 88 6.32 0.86 13.74
CA GLU A 88 6.40 -0.26 14.69
C GLU A 88 5.18 -1.18 14.60
N ALA A 89 4.03 -0.66 14.16
CA ALA A 89 2.84 -1.44 13.86
C ALA A 89 2.99 -2.36 12.63
N GLY A 90 4.07 -2.20 11.84
CA GLY A 90 4.38 -3.05 10.70
C GLY A 90 4.15 -2.40 9.34
N ALA A 91 3.98 -1.08 9.26
CA ALA A 91 3.95 -0.40 7.96
C ALA A 91 5.34 -0.43 7.30
N ASP A 92 5.39 -0.75 6.02
CA ASP A 92 6.61 -0.71 5.19
C ASP A 92 7.09 0.72 4.91
N ALA A 93 6.17 1.67 4.97
CA ALA A 93 6.43 3.10 4.85
C ALA A 93 5.36 3.93 5.56
N CYS A 94 5.75 5.11 6.03
CA CYS A 94 4.84 6.10 6.59
C CYS A 94 5.08 7.46 5.92
N VAL A 95 4.02 8.07 5.41
CA VAL A 95 4.06 9.35 4.70
C VAL A 95 3.25 10.37 5.48
N ARG A 96 3.86 11.52 5.80
CA ARG A 96 3.17 12.62 6.50
C ARG A 96 2.26 13.45 5.60
N SER A 97 2.29 13.27 4.29
CA SER A 97 1.35 13.98 3.41
C SER A 97 0.72 12.98 2.45
N GLY A 98 -0.60 13.07 2.29
CA GLY A 98 -1.34 12.31 1.28
C GLY A 98 -1.07 12.79 -0.15
N LEU A 99 0.06 13.46 -0.40
CA LEU A 99 0.46 13.90 -1.73
C LEU A 99 0.61 12.66 -2.63
N PRO A 100 -0.21 12.53 -3.69
CA PRO A 100 -0.26 11.31 -4.49
C PRO A 100 1.11 10.88 -5.05
N ALA A 101 1.95 11.83 -5.45
CA ALA A 101 3.28 11.55 -6.01
C ALA A 101 4.25 10.91 -4.99
N LEU A 102 4.16 11.31 -3.71
CA LEU A 102 4.96 10.75 -2.64
C LEU A 102 4.48 9.33 -2.30
N VAL A 103 3.16 9.18 -2.10
CA VAL A 103 2.55 7.86 -1.85
C VAL A 103 2.88 6.88 -2.99
N GLY A 104 2.71 7.30 -4.25
CA GLY A 104 3.05 6.50 -5.42
C GLY A 104 4.52 6.09 -5.50
N SER A 105 5.44 6.95 -5.05
CA SER A 105 6.87 6.62 -5.00
C SER A 105 7.19 5.57 -3.94
N HIS A 106 6.55 5.63 -2.78
CA HIS A 106 6.67 4.59 -1.76
C HIS A 106 6.07 3.26 -2.24
N LEU A 107 4.90 3.27 -2.89
CA LEU A 107 4.27 2.06 -3.43
C LEU A 107 5.16 1.34 -4.45
N ARG A 108 5.75 2.07 -5.40
CA ARG A 108 6.73 1.51 -6.34
C ARG A 108 7.93 0.90 -5.64
N ALA A 109 8.43 1.54 -4.59
CA ALA A 109 9.56 1.04 -3.82
C ALA A 109 9.19 -0.23 -3.04
N CYS A 110 8.02 -0.29 -2.42
CA CYS A 110 7.51 -1.47 -1.72
C CYS A 110 7.35 -2.66 -2.68
N HIS A 111 6.66 -2.45 -3.81
CA HIS A 111 6.46 -3.51 -4.83
C HIS A 111 7.79 -4.09 -5.33
N ARG A 112 8.78 -3.23 -5.65
CA ARG A 112 10.11 -3.68 -6.07
C ARG A 112 10.81 -4.52 -4.99
N ARG A 113 10.69 -4.13 -3.71
CA ARG A 113 11.28 -4.90 -2.59
C ARG A 113 10.60 -6.25 -2.41
N GLN A 114 9.28 -6.30 -2.52
CA GLN A 114 8.49 -7.53 -2.42
C GLN A 114 8.87 -8.51 -3.54
N ALA A 115 8.92 -8.06 -4.79
CA ALA A 115 9.36 -8.88 -5.92
C ALA A 115 10.78 -9.46 -5.71
N ALA A 116 11.71 -8.64 -5.18
CA ALA A 116 13.06 -9.08 -4.87
C ALA A 116 13.15 -10.03 -3.66
N ALA A 117 12.19 -9.98 -2.73
CA ALA A 117 12.10 -10.91 -1.60
C ALA A 117 11.51 -12.26 -2.04
N GLY A 118 10.45 -12.23 -2.85
CA GLY A 118 9.82 -13.43 -3.42
C GLY A 118 10.79 -14.25 -4.29
N HIS A 119 11.62 -13.59 -5.10
CA HIS A 119 12.69 -14.27 -5.85
C HIS A 119 13.76 -14.92 -4.96
N ARG A 120 14.01 -14.38 -3.76
CA ARG A 120 15.01 -14.95 -2.82
C ARG A 120 14.46 -16.15 -2.04
N GLN A 121 13.16 -16.18 -1.74
CA GLN A 121 12.51 -17.32 -1.09
C GLN A 121 12.30 -18.52 -2.03
N GLN A 122 12.33 -18.33 -3.35
CA GLN A 122 12.26 -19.43 -4.33
C GLN A 122 13.63 -20.03 -4.68
N ALA A 123 14.72 -19.35 -4.31
CA ALA A 123 16.09 -19.75 -4.60
C ALA A 123 16.81 -20.40 -3.40
N ALA A 124 16.12 -20.58 -2.27
CA ALA A 124 16.60 -21.20 -1.04
C ALA A 124 15.82 -22.48 -0.75
#